data_AF-A0A6B3NII6-F1
#
_entry.id   AF-A0A6B3NII6-F1
#
_cell.length_a   1.000
_cell.length_b   1.000
_cell.length_c   1.000
_cell.angle_alpha   90.00
_cell.angle_beta   90.00
_cell.angle_gamma   90.00
#
_symmetry.space_group_name_H-M   'P 1'
#
loop_
_entity.id
_entity.type
_entity.pdbx_description
1 polymer ?
#
loop_
_entity_poly.entity_id
_entity_poly.type
_entity_poly.pdbx_seq_one_letter_code
_entity_poly.pdbx_strand_id
1 'polypeptide(L)'
;MEIPEIDKLLDCYRAVSVGLPLVERQSVLRSIERQIAASLELPVYLWNLATNGYNLIKWNQRKQQFDLSTLVKFDELSPFRQATDALAFCHDWTEEGIFILENLQSLMSQGVTGFQEQEVLKCWLINTVDQFGVSENKYLILLDTFEVGLPRALNGIIPSVYQSLPGLEEVIELLKEILPAAGLHQHREPIEQELALAVSGLSASEIKIGVRMVARWGQADNLADALLDYKIRRLQGLGLDFIPKPDVS
;
A
#
# COMPACT_ATOMS: atom_id res chain seq x y z
N MET A 1 -0.38 -6.82 -9.43
CA MET A 1 -1.66 -6.69 -8.71
C MET A 1 -1.94 -5.21 -8.65
N GLU A 2 -2.90 -4.82 -9.45
CA GLU A 2 -3.38 -3.44 -9.54
C GLU A 2 -4.31 -3.22 -8.35
N ILE A 3 -4.30 -2.02 -7.76
CA ILE A 3 -5.43 -1.63 -6.93
C ILE A 3 -6.48 -1.18 -7.94
N PRO A 4 -7.60 -1.91 -8.08
CA PRO A 4 -8.63 -1.49 -9.01
C PRO A 4 -9.06 -0.07 -8.66
N GLU A 5 -9.24 0.77 -9.68
CA GLU A 5 -9.94 2.06 -9.61
C GLU A 5 -9.15 3.27 -9.08
N ILE A 6 -7.89 3.15 -8.63
CA ILE A 6 -7.13 4.35 -8.21
C ILE A 6 -7.07 5.39 -9.33
N ASP A 7 -6.72 4.96 -10.55
CA ASP A 7 -6.68 5.79 -11.75
C ASP A 7 -8.02 6.50 -12.00
N LYS A 8 -9.11 5.73 -12.03
CA LYS A 8 -10.47 6.26 -12.27
C LYS A 8 -10.94 7.22 -11.17
N LEU A 9 -10.58 6.95 -9.93
CA LEU A 9 -10.93 7.81 -8.80
C LEU A 9 -10.12 9.09 -8.82
N LEU A 10 -8.83 9.02 -9.17
CA LEU A 10 -7.99 10.20 -9.34
C LEU A 10 -8.51 11.08 -10.49
N ASP A 11 -8.96 10.50 -11.60
CA ASP A 11 -9.57 11.24 -12.71
C ASP A 11 -10.85 11.98 -12.28
N CYS A 12 -11.68 11.35 -11.44
CA CYS A 12 -12.96 11.93 -11.00
C CYS A 12 -12.82 12.94 -9.85
N TYR A 13 -11.96 12.65 -8.86
CA TYR A 13 -11.94 13.35 -7.57
C TYR A 13 -10.63 14.10 -7.30
N ARG A 14 -9.58 13.90 -8.11
CA ARG A 14 -8.20 14.39 -7.88
C ARG A 14 -7.54 13.93 -6.58
N ALA A 15 -8.28 13.22 -5.73
CA ALA A 15 -7.81 12.69 -4.47
C ALA A 15 -8.41 11.31 -4.22
N VAL A 16 -7.65 10.43 -3.58
CA VAL A 16 -8.14 9.12 -3.12
C VAL A 16 -7.44 8.72 -1.83
N SER A 17 -8.19 8.10 -0.91
CA SER A 17 -7.63 7.45 0.27
C SER A 17 -7.52 5.95 -0.01
N VAL A 18 -6.33 5.38 0.17
CA VAL A 18 -6.04 3.98 -0.14
C VAL A 18 -5.61 3.28 1.15
N GLY A 19 -6.46 2.41 1.66
CA GLY A 19 -6.16 1.55 2.81
C GLY A 19 -5.52 0.23 2.36
N LEU A 20 -4.43 -0.17 3.01
CA LEU A 20 -3.77 -1.45 2.73
C LEU A 20 -3.00 -1.97 3.95
N PRO A 21 -2.77 -3.29 4.04
CA PRO A 21 -1.82 -3.84 5.01
C PRO A 21 -0.40 -3.32 4.74
N LEU A 22 0.37 -3.01 5.78
CA LEU A 22 1.74 -2.49 5.65
C LEU A 22 2.65 -3.35 4.73
N VAL A 23 2.46 -4.67 4.72
CA VAL A 23 3.23 -5.59 3.87
C VAL A 23 3.04 -5.33 2.37
N GLU A 24 1.93 -4.72 1.95
CA GLU A 24 1.65 -4.35 0.57
C GLU A 24 2.22 -2.97 0.17
N ARG A 25 2.65 -2.16 1.13
CA ARG A 25 3.08 -0.75 0.89
C ARG A 25 4.05 -0.60 -0.28
N GLN A 26 5.11 -1.41 -0.32
CA GLN A 26 6.10 -1.32 -1.38
C GLN A 26 5.54 -1.76 -2.75
N SER A 27 4.64 -2.74 -2.76
CA SER A 27 4.03 -3.26 -3.98
C SER A 27 3.10 -2.20 -4.61
N VAL A 28 2.33 -1.51 -3.77
CA VAL A 28 1.39 -0.45 -4.14
C VAL A 28 2.11 0.80 -4.64
N LEU A 29 3.10 1.30 -3.89
CA LEU A 29 3.91 2.44 -4.35
C LEU A 29 4.54 2.16 -5.71
N ARG A 30 4.95 0.92 -5.95
CA ARG A 30 5.56 0.52 -7.23
C ARG A 30 4.53 0.46 -8.34
N SER A 31 3.30 0.04 -8.05
CA SER A 31 2.20 0.10 -9.01
C SER A 31 1.89 1.54 -9.38
N ILE A 32 1.76 2.43 -8.39
CA ILE A 32 1.49 3.86 -8.61
C ILE A 32 2.55 4.47 -9.51
N GLU A 33 3.85 4.27 -9.21
CA GLU A 33 4.93 4.87 -10.00
C GLU A 33 5.04 4.27 -11.41
N ARG A 34 4.91 2.95 -11.56
CA ARG A 34 5.15 2.28 -12.86
C ARG A 34 3.94 2.26 -13.80
N GLN A 35 2.74 2.39 -13.27
CA GLN A 35 1.51 2.30 -14.05
C GLN A 35 0.86 3.67 -14.15
N ILE A 36 0.45 4.25 -13.02
CA ILE A 36 -0.35 5.49 -12.99
C ILE A 36 0.51 6.70 -13.33
N ALA A 37 1.61 6.89 -12.61
CA ALA A 37 2.49 8.03 -12.83
C ALA A 37 3.16 7.96 -14.20
N ALA A 38 3.57 6.76 -14.62
CA ALA A 38 4.14 6.54 -15.95
C ALA A 38 3.15 6.80 -17.09
N SER A 39 1.87 6.43 -16.95
CA SER A 39 0.86 6.70 -17.99
C SER A 39 0.50 8.18 -18.10
N LEU A 40 0.58 8.92 -16.99
CA LEU A 40 0.32 10.36 -16.92
C LEU A 40 1.57 11.21 -17.17
N GLU A 41 2.75 10.58 -17.29
CA GLU A 41 4.05 11.24 -17.37
C GLU A 41 4.36 12.17 -16.17
N LEU A 42 3.86 11.82 -14.98
CA LEU A 42 3.95 12.65 -13.78
C LEU A 42 5.01 12.18 -12.78
N PRO A 43 5.65 13.11 -12.04
CA PRO A 43 6.50 12.76 -10.90
C PRO A 43 5.66 12.27 -9.71
N VAL A 44 6.28 11.46 -8.86
CA VAL A 44 5.67 10.97 -7.60
C VAL A 44 6.41 11.53 -6.41
N TYR A 45 5.71 12.28 -5.57
CA TYR A 45 6.21 12.86 -4.34
C TYR A 45 5.67 12.08 -3.14
N LEU A 46 6.54 11.70 -2.23
CA LEU A 46 6.19 10.93 -1.04
C LEU A 46 6.56 11.69 0.22
N TRP A 47 5.61 11.79 1.14
CA TRP A 47 5.80 12.23 2.50
C TRP A 47 5.24 11.23 3.50
N ASN A 48 5.95 11.04 4.61
CA ASN A 48 5.47 10.39 5.81
C ASN A 48 6.10 11.03 7.05
N LEU A 49 5.61 10.64 8.24
CA LEU A 49 6.10 11.20 9.51
C LEU A 49 7.57 10.92 9.84
N ALA A 50 8.19 9.94 9.18
CA ALA A 50 9.61 9.65 9.37
C ALA A 50 10.50 10.47 8.41
N THR A 51 9.91 11.07 7.38
CA THR A 51 10.61 11.95 6.44
C THR A 51 10.37 13.39 6.86
N ASN A 52 11.44 14.11 7.23
CA ASN A 52 11.39 15.54 7.54
C ASN A 52 11.19 16.39 6.25
N GLY A 53 10.19 16.08 5.42
CA GLY A 53 9.93 16.72 4.12
C GLY A 53 9.54 15.75 3.00
N TYR A 54 9.25 16.28 1.82
CA TYR A 54 8.92 15.45 0.64
C TYR A 54 10.17 14.89 -0.04
N ASN A 55 10.04 13.66 -0.53
CA ASN A 55 10.99 13.04 -1.43
C ASN A 55 10.34 12.78 -2.79
N LEU A 56 11.05 13.07 -3.88
CA LEU A 56 10.76 12.49 -5.18
C LEU A 56 11.18 11.02 -5.15
N ILE A 57 10.28 10.12 -5.53
CA ILE A 57 10.54 8.67 -5.54
C ILE A 57 10.59 8.15 -6.97
N LYS A 58 11.52 7.24 -7.26
CA LYS A 58 11.60 6.51 -8.53
C LYS A 58 11.93 5.04 -8.30
N TRP A 59 11.30 4.13 -9.03
CA TRP A 59 11.57 2.70 -8.89
C TRP A 59 12.87 2.31 -9.58
N ASN A 60 13.83 1.81 -8.80
CA ASN A 60 15.07 1.25 -9.34
C ASN A 60 14.91 -0.25 -9.63
N GLN A 61 14.71 -0.59 -10.91
CA GLN A 61 14.55 -1.99 -11.33
C GLN A 61 15.76 -2.88 -11.01
N ARG A 62 16.98 -2.35 -11.01
CA ARG A 62 18.19 -3.15 -10.74
C ARG A 62 18.31 -3.51 -9.26
N LYS A 63 18.04 -2.53 -8.38
CA LYS A 63 18.13 -2.69 -6.94
C LYS A 63 16.85 -3.26 -6.31
N GLN A 64 15.75 -3.29 -7.06
CA GLN A 64 14.42 -3.66 -6.56
C GLN A 64 13.98 -2.82 -5.35
N GLN A 65 14.27 -1.51 -5.39
CA GLN A 65 13.95 -0.56 -4.32
C GLN A 65 13.63 0.82 -4.92
N PHE A 66 13.09 1.72 -4.11
CA PHE A 66 12.93 3.13 -4.48
C PHE A 66 14.23 3.90 -4.27
N ASP A 67 14.65 4.65 -5.28
CA ASP A 67 15.62 5.73 -5.09
C ASP A 67 14.83 6.97 -4.62
N LEU A 68 15.33 7.62 -3.56
CA LEU A 68 14.71 8.78 -2.91
C LEU A 68 15.57 10.01 -3.15
N SER A 69 14.98 11.08 -3.66
CA SER A 69 15.64 12.39 -3.79
C SER A 69 14.88 13.41 -2.96
N THR A 70 15.49 13.94 -1.90
CA THR A 70 14.85 14.95 -1.06
C THR A 70 14.55 16.21 -1.86
N LEU A 71 13.28 16.59 -1.89
CA LEU A 71 12.79 17.76 -2.61
C LEU A 71 12.79 18.99 -1.71
N VAL A 72 12.23 18.84 -0.50
CA VAL A 72 12.14 19.88 0.51
C VAL A 72 12.39 19.26 1.87
N LYS A 73 12.88 20.06 2.81
CA LYS A 73 12.96 19.69 4.22
C LYS A 73 12.12 20.63 5.06
N PHE A 74 11.43 20.08 6.05
CA PHE A 74 10.72 20.84 7.06
C PHE A 74 11.61 20.99 8.29
N ASP A 75 11.62 22.18 8.88
CA ASP A 75 12.50 22.52 10.01
C ASP A 75 11.95 21.98 11.35
N GLU A 76 10.65 21.71 11.43
CA GLU A 76 9.96 21.34 12.66
C GLU A 76 9.86 19.82 12.89
N LEU A 77 9.86 19.42 14.17
CA LEU A 77 9.85 18.02 14.59
C LEU A 77 8.48 17.52 15.10
N SER A 78 7.51 18.39 15.37
CA SER A 78 6.21 17.91 15.88
C SER A 78 5.37 17.26 14.78
N PRO A 79 4.70 16.11 15.03
CA PRO A 79 3.92 15.41 14.00
C PRO A 79 2.82 16.26 13.36
N PHE A 80 2.12 17.07 14.17
CA PHE A 80 1.07 17.96 13.68
C PHE A 80 1.64 19.03 12.73
N ARG A 81 2.74 19.69 13.11
CA ARG A 81 3.37 20.72 12.26
C ARG A 81 3.92 20.14 10.97
N GLN A 82 4.60 19.00 11.03
CA GLN A 82 5.07 18.31 9.83
C GLN A 82 3.91 17.98 8.88
N ALA A 83 2.77 17.56 9.40
CA ALA A 83 1.59 17.27 8.58
C ALA A 83 0.97 18.55 7.97
N THR A 84 0.88 19.65 8.73
CA THR A 84 0.40 20.93 8.19
C THR A 84 1.36 21.48 7.14
N ASP A 85 2.67 21.38 7.35
CA ASP A 85 3.69 21.82 6.40
C ASP A 85 3.65 20.96 5.14
N ALA A 86 3.39 19.66 5.29
CA ALA A 86 3.22 18.75 4.15
C ALA A 86 2.00 19.09 3.30
N LEU A 87 0.87 19.45 3.93
CA LEU A 87 -0.34 19.89 3.23
C LEU A 87 -0.17 21.28 2.62
N ALA A 88 0.45 22.22 3.34
CA ALA A 88 0.77 23.54 2.83
C ALA A 88 1.68 23.46 1.61
N PHE A 89 2.71 22.61 1.66
CA PHE A 89 3.56 22.33 0.50
C PHE A 89 2.73 21.82 -0.67
N CYS A 90 1.87 20.80 -0.48
CA CYS A 90 1.00 20.33 -1.58
C CYS A 90 0.14 21.45 -2.16
N HIS A 91 -0.48 22.27 -1.32
CA HIS A 91 -1.37 23.35 -1.71
C HIS A 91 -0.62 24.41 -2.54
N ASP A 92 0.54 24.86 -2.07
CA ASP A 92 1.30 25.98 -2.66
C ASP A 92 2.22 25.55 -3.81
N TRP A 93 2.57 24.26 -3.91
CA TRP A 93 3.50 23.77 -4.92
C TRP A 93 2.94 23.93 -6.33
N THR A 94 3.69 24.57 -7.22
CA THR A 94 3.22 24.91 -8.57
C THR A 94 3.37 23.78 -9.57
N GLU A 95 4.28 22.83 -9.32
CA GLU A 95 4.52 21.74 -10.29
C GLU A 95 3.46 20.65 -10.21
N GLU A 96 3.30 19.98 -11.34
CA GLU A 96 2.43 18.82 -11.51
C GLU A 96 2.98 17.59 -10.80
N GLY A 97 2.11 16.64 -10.46
CA GLY A 97 2.56 15.39 -9.85
C GLY A 97 1.51 14.66 -9.04
N ILE A 98 1.88 13.44 -8.64
CA ILE A 98 1.13 12.61 -7.70
C ILE A 98 1.77 12.77 -6.32
N PHE A 99 1.02 13.34 -5.38
CA PHE A 99 1.44 13.56 -4.00
C PHE A 99 0.90 12.44 -3.13
N ILE A 100 1.79 11.71 -2.47
CA ILE A 100 1.45 10.60 -1.58
C ILE A 100 1.78 11.02 -0.15
N LEU A 101 0.77 11.03 0.71
CA LEU A 101 0.91 11.29 2.15
C LEU A 101 0.56 10.03 2.92
N GLU A 102 1.53 9.47 3.63
CA GLU A 102 1.31 8.23 4.38
C GLU A 102 0.83 8.50 5.80
N ASN A 103 -0.22 7.78 6.20
CA ASN A 103 -0.78 7.72 7.54
C ASN A 103 -1.21 9.09 8.10
N LEU A 104 -1.48 10.09 7.25
CA LEU A 104 -2.03 11.39 7.67
C LEU A 104 -3.35 11.21 8.44
N GLN A 105 -4.15 10.22 8.05
CA GLN A 105 -5.43 9.86 8.67
C GLN A 105 -5.30 9.60 10.17
N SER A 106 -4.18 8.99 10.61
CA SER A 106 -3.93 8.72 12.03
C SER A 106 -3.87 9.98 12.89
N LEU A 107 -3.41 11.11 12.33
CA LEU A 107 -3.35 12.40 13.01
C LEU A 107 -4.71 13.10 13.06
N MET A 108 -5.68 12.66 12.26
CA MET A 108 -7.06 13.15 12.30
C MET A 108 -7.97 12.29 13.18
N SER A 109 -7.43 11.21 13.76
CA SER A 109 -8.16 10.27 14.59
C SER A 109 -8.11 10.63 16.07
N GLN A 110 -9.18 10.25 16.78
CA GLN A 110 -9.32 10.55 18.20
C GLN A 110 -8.17 9.94 19.02
N GLY A 111 -7.60 10.73 19.92
CA GLY A 111 -6.59 10.28 20.89
C GLY A 111 -5.14 10.44 20.45
N VAL A 112 -4.87 10.83 19.19
CA VAL A 112 -3.49 11.10 18.70
C VAL A 112 -3.14 12.58 18.82
N THR A 113 -4.04 13.45 18.38
CA THR A 113 -3.90 14.92 18.41
C THR A 113 -5.09 15.56 19.14
N GLY A 114 -4.97 16.83 19.50
CA GLY A 114 -6.07 17.59 20.08
C GLY A 114 -7.20 17.84 19.09
N PHE A 115 -8.44 18.01 19.56
CA PHE A 115 -9.59 18.26 18.69
C PHE A 115 -9.39 19.43 17.72
N GLN A 116 -8.81 20.54 18.19
CA GLN A 116 -8.52 21.70 17.35
C GLN A 116 -7.51 21.38 16.23
N GLU A 117 -6.48 20.60 16.53
CA GLU A 117 -5.47 20.16 15.55
C GLU A 117 -6.10 19.25 14.48
N GLN A 118 -7.00 18.35 14.87
CA GLN A 118 -7.74 17.49 13.94
C GLN A 118 -8.58 18.31 12.97
N GLU A 119 -9.32 19.30 13.46
CA GLU A 119 -10.13 20.18 12.61
C GLU A 119 -9.26 21.03 11.67
N VAL A 120 -8.11 21.53 12.15
CA VAL A 120 -7.16 22.26 11.30
C VAL A 120 -6.61 21.37 10.18
N LEU A 121 -6.23 20.11 10.47
CA LEU A 121 -5.77 19.18 9.44
C LEU A 121 -6.85 18.87 8.40
N LYS A 122 -8.10 18.68 8.82
CA LYS A 122 -9.23 18.46 7.90
C LYS A 122 -9.42 19.65 6.97
N CYS A 123 -9.39 20.88 7.51
CA CYS A 123 -9.50 22.10 6.70
C CYS A 123 -8.34 22.22 5.69
N TRP A 124 -7.11 21.98 6.12
CA TRP A 124 -5.96 21.97 5.21
C TRP A 124 -6.11 20.94 4.09
N LEU A 125 -6.55 19.74 4.43
CA LEU A 125 -6.76 18.67 3.47
C LEU A 125 -7.86 19.02 2.46
N ILE A 126 -8.99 19.55 2.91
CA ILE A 126 -10.08 20.01 2.03
C ILE A 126 -9.57 21.10 1.07
N ASN A 127 -8.93 22.14 1.60
CA ASN A 127 -8.40 23.23 0.77
C ASN A 127 -7.33 22.75 -0.23
N THR A 128 -6.54 21.74 0.14
CA THR A 128 -5.56 21.12 -0.76
C THR A 128 -6.25 20.40 -1.91
N VAL A 129 -7.30 19.62 -1.63
CA VAL A 129 -8.04 18.89 -2.67
C VAL A 129 -8.81 19.84 -3.59
N ASP A 130 -9.45 20.87 -3.03
CA ASP A 130 -10.14 21.89 -3.83
C ASP A 130 -9.16 22.59 -4.80
N GLN A 131 -7.94 22.89 -4.32
CA GLN A 131 -6.88 23.48 -5.14
C GLN A 131 -6.37 22.51 -6.22
N PHE A 132 -6.40 21.20 -5.99
CA PHE A 132 -6.05 20.21 -7.01
C PHE A 132 -7.16 20.11 -8.05
N GLY A 133 -8.42 20.32 -7.66
CA GLY A 133 -9.57 20.38 -8.58
C GLY A 133 -9.46 21.47 -9.66
N VAL A 134 -8.73 22.56 -9.40
CA VAL A 134 -8.49 23.63 -10.39
C VAL A 134 -7.22 23.42 -11.22
N SER A 135 -6.41 22.41 -10.90
CA SER A 135 -5.15 22.09 -11.60
C SER A 135 -5.33 20.86 -12.49
N GLU A 136 -4.82 20.87 -13.71
CA GLU A 136 -5.08 19.76 -14.65
C GLU A 136 -4.35 18.45 -14.29
N ASN A 137 -3.21 18.54 -13.58
CA ASN A 137 -2.28 17.42 -13.40
C ASN A 137 -1.71 17.29 -11.97
N LYS A 138 -2.52 17.62 -10.95
CA LYS A 138 -2.16 17.40 -9.54
C LYS A 138 -3.11 16.39 -8.93
N TYR A 139 -2.55 15.37 -8.29
CA TYR A 139 -3.29 14.27 -7.70
C TYR A 139 -2.82 13.97 -6.29
N LEU A 140 -3.75 13.65 -5.39
CA LEU A 140 -3.46 13.34 -4.00
C LEU A 140 -3.81 11.89 -3.68
N ILE A 141 -2.87 11.15 -3.11
CA ILE A 141 -3.11 9.80 -2.58
C ILE A 141 -2.81 9.82 -1.08
N LEU A 142 -3.84 9.58 -0.28
CA LEU A 142 -3.67 9.37 1.16
C LEU A 142 -3.48 7.88 1.41
N LEU A 143 -2.25 7.47 1.69
CA LEU A 143 -1.91 6.05 1.87
C LEU A 143 -2.05 5.66 3.34
N ASP A 144 -3.03 4.83 3.67
CA ASP A 144 -3.27 4.35 5.04
C ASP A 144 -2.76 2.92 5.20
N THR A 145 -1.66 2.79 5.93
CA THR A 145 -1.06 1.50 6.30
C THR A 145 -1.37 1.07 7.73
N PHE A 146 -2.11 1.90 8.47
CA PHE A 146 -2.52 1.65 9.85
C PHE A 146 -3.99 1.24 9.96
N GLU A 147 -4.69 1.15 8.84
CA GLU A 147 -6.09 0.70 8.76
C GLU A 147 -7.03 1.56 9.63
N VAL A 148 -6.69 2.84 9.80
CA VAL A 148 -7.46 3.81 10.58
C VAL A 148 -8.66 4.32 9.78
N GLY A 149 -8.51 4.41 8.46
CA GLY A 149 -9.48 4.96 7.53
C GLY A 149 -9.58 6.48 7.58
N LEU A 150 -10.20 7.04 6.54
CA LEU A 150 -10.49 8.47 6.47
C LEU A 150 -11.69 8.83 7.38
N PRO A 151 -11.68 9.97 8.09
CA PRO A 151 -12.87 10.46 8.79
C PRO A 151 -14.07 10.57 7.84
N ARG A 152 -15.23 10.03 8.25
CA ARG A 152 -16.44 9.94 7.42
C ARG A 152 -16.87 11.26 6.78
N ALA A 153 -16.63 12.38 7.46
CA ALA A 153 -16.94 13.72 6.95
C ALA A 153 -16.23 14.06 5.64
N LEU A 154 -15.09 13.41 5.35
CA LEU A 154 -14.28 13.66 4.16
C LEU A 154 -14.59 12.70 3.00
N ASN A 155 -15.36 11.62 3.22
CA ASN A 155 -15.62 10.60 2.20
C ASN A 155 -16.37 11.13 0.97
N GLY A 156 -17.11 12.22 1.12
CA GLY A 156 -17.80 12.88 -0.01
C GLY A 156 -16.87 13.65 -0.95
N ILE A 157 -15.65 13.96 -0.49
CA ILE A 157 -14.65 14.74 -1.22
C ILE A 157 -13.49 13.84 -1.65
N ILE A 158 -13.09 12.91 -0.78
CA ILE A 158 -11.98 11.98 -1.01
C ILE A 158 -12.53 10.55 -0.91
N PRO A 159 -12.79 9.87 -2.03
CA PRO A 159 -13.23 8.48 -2.02
C PRO A 159 -12.16 7.59 -1.35
N SER A 160 -12.63 6.57 -0.64
CA SER A 160 -11.76 5.59 0.01
C SER A 160 -11.87 4.24 -0.68
N VAL A 161 -10.73 3.65 -1.01
CA VAL A 161 -10.60 2.26 -1.50
C VAL A 161 -9.69 1.48 -0.57
N TYR A 162 -9.92 0.18 -0.50
CA TYR A 162 -9.12 -0.73 0.30
C TYR A 162 -8.57 -1.84 -0.58
N GLN A 163 -7.29 -2.14 -0.43
CA GLN A 163 -6.69 -3.28 -1.09
C GLN A 163 -7.23 -4.55 -0.44
N SER A 164 -8.12 -5.22 -1.16
CA SER A 164 -8.68 -6.50 -0.73
C SER A 164 -7.63 -7.62 -0.86
N LEU A 165 -7.82 -8.68 -0.08
CA LEU A 165 -7.05 -9.90 -0.25
C LEU A 165 -7.40 -10.53 -1.62
N PRO A 166 -6.42 -11.15 -2.30
CA PRO A 166 -6.67 -11.74 -3.59
C PRO A 166 -7.69 -12.88 -3.54
N GLY A 167 -8.59 -12.91 -4.52
CA GLY A 167 -9.50 -14.03 -4.76
C GLY A 167 -8.77 -15.30 -5.21
N LEU A 168 -9.48 -16.42 -5.26
CA LEU A 168 -8.86 -17.70 -5.62
C LEU A 168 -8.27 -17.68 -7.03
N GLU A 169 -8.97 -17.10 -8.02
CA GLU A 169 -8.43 -16.97 -9.37
C GLU A 169 -7.17 -16.09 -9.40
N GLU A 170 -7.17 -14.98 -8.67
CA GLU A 170 -6.02 -14.08 -8.58
C GLU A 170 -4.82 -14.75 -7.90
N VAL A 171 -5.06 -15.57 -6.87
CA VAL A 171 -4.03 -16.38 -6.22
C VAL A 171 -3.41 -17.37 -7.21
N ILE A 172 -4.23 -18.05 -8.02
CA ILE A 172 -3.75 -19.00 -9.02
C ILE A 172 -2.85 -18.28 -10.05
N GLU A 173 -3.29 -17.14 -10.58
CA GLU A 173 -2.49 -16.35 -11.53
C GLU A 173 -1.20 -15.83 -10.89
N LEU A 174 -1.28 -15.40 -9.63
CA LEU A 174 -0.12 -14.95 -8.87
C LEU A 174 0.90 -16.09 -8.66
N LEU A 175 0.45 -17.30 -8.36
CA LEU A 175 1.31 -18.47 -8.20
C LEU A 175 1.99 -18.87 -9.53
N LYS A 176 1.26 -18.82 -10.65
CA LYS A 176 1.84 -19.06 -12.00
C LYS A 176 3.00 -18.11 -12.32
N GLU A 177 2.93 -16.87 -11.85
CA GLU A 177 4.02 -15.89 -12.01
C GLU A 177 5.20 -16.18 -11.07
N ILE A 178 4.94 -16.42 -9.78
CA ILE A 178 5.98 -16.42 -8.75
C ILE A 178 6.74 -17.75 -8.67
N LEU A 179 6.06 -18.90 -8.84
CA LEU A 179 6.69 -20.21 -8.69
C LEU A 179 7.86 -20.41 -9.66
N PRO A 180 7.73 -20.10 -10.96
CA PRO A 180 8.88 -20.14 -11.87
C PRO A 180 9.99 -19.17 -11.48
N ALA A 181 9.65 -17.96 -11.07
CA ALA A 181 10.63 -16.95 -10.65
C ALA A 181 11.41 -17.37 -9.38
N ALA A 182 10.82 -18.25 -8.56
CA ALA A 182 11.45 -18.84 -7.37
C ALA A 182 12.21 -20.15 -7.66
N GLY A 183 12.28 -20.60 -8.92
CA GLY A 183 12.93 -21.86 -9.30
C GLY A 183 12.09 -23.12 -9.05
N LEU A 184 10.79 -22.96 -8.75
CA LEU A 184 9.83 -24.05 -8.51
C LEU A 184 9.04 -24.39 -9.78
N HIS A 185 9.75 -24.54 -10.91
CA HIS A 185 9.14 -24.73 -12.24
C HIS A 185 8.29 -26.00 -12.36
N GLN A 186 8.56 -27.00 -11.54
CA GLN A 186 7.81 -28.27 -11.50
C GLN A 186 6.36 -28.11 -11.04
N HIS A 187 6.03 -27.00 -10.36
CA HIS A 187 4.70 -26.70 -9.83
C HIS A 187 3.95 -25.67 -10.69
N ARG A 188 4.36 -25.49 -11.96
CA ARG A 188 3.91 -24.36 -12.79
C ARG A 188 2.48 -24.52 -13.28
N GLU A 189 2.11 -25.67 -13.85
CA GLU A 189 0.75 -25.94 -14.34
C GLU A 189 0.45 -27.46 -14.41
N PRO A 190 -0.80 -27.87 -14.11
CA PRO A 190 -1.86 -27.06 -13.50
C PRO A 190 -1.49 -26.69 -12.05
N ILE A 191 -1.81 -25.47 -11.62
CA ILE A 191 -1.72 -25.13 -10.19
C ILE A 191 -2.75 -25.98 -9.46
N GLU A 192 -2.28 -26.85 -8.58
CA GLU A 192 -3.15 -27.68 -7.77
C GLU A 192 -4.03 -26.79 -6.88
N GLN A 193 -5.33 -27.10 -6.80
CA GLN A 193 -6.26 -26.30 -6.01
C GLN A 193 -5.86 -26.26 -4.53
N GLU A 194 -5.30 -27.35 -4.02
CA GLU A 194 -4.75 -27.45 -2.67
C GLU A 194 -3.65 -26.42 -2.42
N LEU A 195 -2.74 -26.22 -3.38
CA LEU A 195 -1.68 -25.23 -3.31
C LEU A 195 -2.25 -23.80 -3.26
N ALA A 196 -3.26 -23.50 -4.08
CA ALA A 196 -3.92 -22.19 -4.05
C ALA A 196 -4.66 -21.95 -2.71
N LEU A 197 -5.32 -22.98 -2.17
CA LEU A 197 -6.00 -22.93 -0.87
C LEU A 197 -5.02 -22.76 0.31
N ALA A 198 -3.84 -23.38 0.23
CA ALA A 198 -2.81 -23.27 1.26
C ALA A 198 -2.37 -21.83 1.52
N VAL A 199 -2.39 -20.98 0.47
CA VAL A 199 -2.00 -19.56 0.57
C VAL A 199 -3.17 -18.59 0.51
N SER A 200 -4.39 -19.06 0.29
CA SER A 200 -5.60 -18.22 0.27
C SER A 200 -5.79 -17.50 1.60
N GLY A 201 -6.29 -16.26 1.57
CA GLY A 201 -6.43 -15.42 2.77
C GLY A 201 -5.13 -14.76 3.24
N LEU A 202 -4.05 -14.88 2.47
CA LEU A 202 -2.85 -14.06 2.61
C LEU A 202 -2.86 -12.94 1.57
N SER A 203 -2.17 -11.83 1.88
CA SER A 203 -1.93 -10.76 0.90
C SER A 203 -0.96 -11.22 -0.20
N ALA A 204 -0.97 -10.57 -1.36
CA ALA A 204 -0.12 -10.94 -2.49
C ALA A 204 1.37 -10.90 -2.15
N SER A 205 1.77 -9.91 -1.35
CA SER A 205 3.14 -9.75 -0.87
C SER A 205 3.52 -10.83 0.13
N GLU A 206 2.61 -11.28 1.00
CA GLU A 206 2.83 -12.45 1.87
C GLU A 206 2.96 -13.74 1.06
N ILE A 207 2.13 -13.96 0.05
CA ILE A 207 2.26 -15.12 -0.86
C ILE A 207 3.64 -15.11 -1.52
N LYS A 208 4.09 -13.97 -2.05
CA LYS A 208 5.43 -13.80 -2.63
C LYS A 208 6.54 -14.12 -1.65
N ILE A 209 6.42 -13.66 -0.40
CA ILE A 209 7.41 -13.93 0.65
C ILE A 209 7.42 -15.41 0.99
N GLY A 210 6.26 -16.02 1.24
CA GLY A 210 6.11 -17.44 1.56
C GLY A 210 6.74 -18.34 0.51
N VAL A 211 6.42 -18.13 -0.77
CA VAL A 211 7.00 -18.91 -1.88
C VAL A 211 8.54 -18.79 -1.91
N ARG A 212 9.08 -17.58 -1.77
CA ARG A 212 10.55 -17.38 -1.73
C ARG A 212 11.20 -18.06 -0.54
N MET A 213 10.54 -18.10 0.62
CA MET A 213 11.05 -18.76 1.82
C MET A 213 11.08 -20.27 1.63
N VAL A 214 9.98 -20.88 1.18
CA VAL A 214 9.89 -22.32 0.92
C VAL A 214 10.91 -22.76 -0.13
N ALA A 215 11.05 -22.00 -1.23
CA ALA A 215 12.05 -22.28 -2.26
C ALA A 215 13.48 -22.28 -1.71
N ARG A 216 13.80 -21.39 -0.77
CA ARG A 216 15.13 -21.31 -0.14
C ARG A 216 15.40 -22.41 0.87
N TRP A 217 14.36 -22.94 1.51
CA TRP A 217 14.48 -24.01 2.51
C TRP A 217 14.53 -25.42 1.91
N GLY A 218 14.39 -25.55 0.59
CA GLY A 218 14.48 -26.84 -0.09
C GLY A 218 13.31 -27.79 0.21
N GLN A 219 12.20 -27.28 0.75
CA GLN A 219 10.99 -28.06 1.06
C GLN A 219 10.07 -28.19 -0.17
N ALA A 220 10.64 -28.54 -1.34
CA ALA A 220 9.93 -28.54 -2.61
C ALA A 220 9.04 -29.78 -2.85
N ASP A 221 9.23 -30.84 -2.06
CA ASP A 221 8.57 -32.14 -2.24
C ASP A 221 7.08 -32.11 -1.86
N ASN A 222 6.71 -31.27 -0.89
CA ASN A 222 5.31 -30.99 -0.55
C ASN A 222 5.12 -29.48 -0.32
N LEU A 223 5.00 -28.77 -1.44
CA LEU A 223 4.93 -27.31 -1.48
C LEU A 223 3.66 -26.76 -0.78
N ALA A 224 2.52 -27.46 -0.91
CA ALA A 224 1.26 -27.05 -0.32
C ALA A 224 1.34 -27.05 1.22
N ASP A 225 1.86 -28.13 1.82
CA ASP A 225 2.04 -28.21 3.28
C ASP A 225 3.05 -27.16 3.77
N ALA A 226 4.17 -26.96 3.07
CA ALA A 226 5.17 -25.98 3.46
C ALA A 226 4.62 -24.53 3.44
N LEU A 227 3.78 -24.21 2.45
CA LEU A 227 3.10 -22.91 2.37
C LEU A 227 1.98 -22.76 3.40
N LEU A 228 1.26 -23.85 3.71
CA LEU A 228 0.28 -23.87 4.78
C LEU A 228 0.94 -23.63 6.14
N ASP A 229 2.08 -24.26 6.40
CA ASP A 229 2.88 -24.04 7.62
C ASP A 229 3.37 -22.60 7.72
N TYR A 230 3.77 -21.99 6.61
CA TYR A 230 4.10 -20.58 6.55
C TYR A 230 2.89 -19.71 6.91
N LYS A 231 1.71 -19.99 6.32
CA LYS A 231 0.45 -19.29 6.63
C LYS A 231 0.09 -19.41 8.11
N ILE A 232 0.14 -20.60 8.68
CA ILE A 232 -0.17 -20.84 10.11
C ILE A 232 0.76 -19.99 10.99
N ARG A 233 2.08 -20.08 10.77
CA ARG A 233 3.05 -19.27 11.54
C ARG A 233 2.81 -17.77 11.41
N ARG A 234 2.46 -17.32 10.21
CA ARG A 234 2.18 -15.90 9.95
C ARG A 234 0.94 -15.42 10.73
N LEU A 235 -0.13 -16.20 10.71
CA LEU A 235 -1.39 -15.89 11.37
C LEU A 235 -1.28 -16.03 12.91
N GLN A 236 -0.51 -16.99 13.41
CA GLN A 236 -0.15 -17.08 14.84
C GLN A 236 0.59 -15.82 15.31
N GLY A 237 1.48 -15.27 14.48
CA GLY A 237 2.15 -13.99 14.76
C GLY A 237 1.19 -12.79 14.85
N LEU A 238 -0.06 -12.93 14.38
CA LEU A 238 -1.13 -11.94 14.53
C LEU A 238 -2.07 -12.26 15.70
N GLY A 239 -1.73 -13.23 16.54
CA GLY A 239 -2.52 -13.63 17.71
C GLY A 239 -3.68 -14.58 17.41
N LEU A 240 -3.69 -15.23 16.24
CA LEU A 240 -4.68 -16.26 15.92
C LEU A 240 -4.23 -17.63 16.43
N ASP A 241 -5.04 -18.21 17.31
CA ASP A 241 -4.85 -19.59 17.77
C ASP A 241 -5.45 -20.56 16.75
N PHE A 242 -4.68 -21.58 16.38
CA PHE A 242 -5.12 -22.65 15.49
C PHE A 242 -5.44 -23.89 16.31
N ILE A 243 -6.63 -24.44 16.10
CA ILE A 243 -6.99 -25.74 16.66
C ILE A 243 -6.10 -26.80 15.96
N PRO A 244 -5.48 -27.73 16.70
CA PRO A 244 -4.72 -28.82 16.10
C PRO A 244 -5.57 -29.58 15.08
N LYS A 245 -4.96 -30.08 13.99
CA LYS A 245 -5.66 -30.94 13.04
C LYS A 245 -6.30 -32.10 13.82
N PRO A 246 -7.61 -32.36 13.66
CA PRO A 246 -8.26 -33.46 14.37
C PRO A 246 -7.56 -34.77 14.01
N ASP A 247 -7.24 -35.57 15.03
CA ASP A 247 -6.62 -36.88 14.87
C ASP A 247 -7.69 -37.84 14.34
N VAL A 248 -7.76 -37.97 13.02
CA VAL A 248 -8.60 -38.95 12.32
C VAL A 248 -7.76 -40.20 12.07
N SER A 249 -7.40 -40.86 13.18
CA SER A 249 -6.88 -42.23 13.20
C SER A 249 -8.02 -43.25 13.07
#